data_AF-A0A3B0TBL3-F1
#
_entry.id   AF-A0A3B0TBL3-F1
#
_cell.length_a   1.000
_cell.length_b   1.000
_cell.length_c   1.000
_cell.angle_alpha   90.00
_cell.angle_beta   90.00
_cell.angle_gamma   90.00
#
_symmetry.space_group_name_H-M   'P 1'
#
loop_
_entity.id
_entity.type
_entity.pdbx_description
1 polymer ?
#
loop_
_entity_poly.entity_id
_entity_poly.type
_entity_poly.pdbx_seq_one_letter_code
_entity_poly.pdbx_strand_id
1 'polypeptide(L)'
;MTVTTTSSFLDTAVARLIALLLAGLIGYVLYAEWGSQIMATVQGEPISLVADKAPANEAAPALDACLAKRVGDVEAMKSDGVITEAQYADFKASAIRLCRVQNPTRP
;
A
#
# COMPACT_ATOMS: atom_id res chain seq x y z
N MET A 1 -32.38 28.59 38.33
CA MET A 1 -32.03 27.54 37.35
C MET A 1 -31.23 26.48 38.06
N THR A 2 -31.85 25.35 38.38
CA THR A 2 -31.18 24.19 38.98
C THR A 2 -30.49 23.42 37.86
N VAL A 3 -29.16 23.42 37.85
CA VAL A 3 -28.37 22.59 36.94
C VAL A 3 -28.42 21.17 37.50
N THR A 4 -29.20 20.31 36.86
CA THR A 4 -29.22 18.88 37.15
C THR A 4 -27.90 18.29 36.70
N THR A 5 -26.96 18.07 37.63
CA THR A 5 -25.71 17.36 37.34
C THR A 5 -26.05 15.89 37.12
N THR A 6 -26.35 15.52 35.87
CA THR A 6 -26.51 14.12 35.48
C THR A 6 -25.16 13.45 35.67
N SER A 7 -25.07 12.46 36.55
CA SER A 7 -23.90 11.59 36.65
C SER A 7 -23.61 11.04 35.26
N SER A 8 -22.46 11.43 34.69
CA SER A 8 -22.09 11.03 33.34
C SER A 8 -21.88 9.51 33.34
N PHE A 9 -22.70 8.79 32.58
CA PHE A 9 -22.64 7.32 32.44
C PHE A 9 -21.21 6.84 32.07
N LEU A 10 -20.44 7.71 31.42
CA LEU A 10 -19.04 7.55 31.03
C LEU A 10 -18.06 7.48 32.20
N ASP A 11 -18.42 7.94 33.40
CA ASP A 11 -17.54 7.96 34.59
C ASP A 11 -17.79 6.79 35.56
N THR A 12 -18.52 5.79 35.13
CA THR A 12 -18.73 4.57 35.92
C THR A 12 -17.53 3.64 35.83
N ALA A 13 -17.18 2.97 36.92
CA ALA A 13 -16.07 2.00 36.96
C ALA A 13 -16.22 0.89 35.91
N VAL A 14 -17.47 0.53 35.58
CA VAL A 14 -17.80 -0.44 34.54
C VAL A 14 -17.43 0.08 33.15
N ALA A 15 -17.72 1.35 32.84
CA ALA A 15 -17.35 1.96 31.57
C ALA A 15 -15.81 1.97 31.37
N ARG A 16 -15.05 2.22 32.45
CA ARG A 16 -13.58 2.18 32.41
C ARG A 16 -13.04 0.77 32.14
N LEU A 17 -13.64 -0.26 32.74
CA LEU A 17 -13.27 -1.65 32.46
C LEU A 17 -13.55 -2.05 31.00
N ILE A 18 -14.71 -1.65 30.47
CA ILE A 18 -15.06 -1.91 29.07
C ILE A 18 -14.06 -1.21 28.13
N ALA A 19 -13.69 0.03 28.42
CA ALA A 19 -12.70 0.77 27.63
C ALA A 19 -11.33 0.08 27.63
N LEU A 20 -10.87 -0.42 28.78
CA LEU A 20 -9.60 -1.16 28.87
C LEU A 20 -9.65 -2.48 28.10
N LEU A 21 -10.78 -3.19 28.16
CA LEU A 21 -10.98 -4.43 27.40
C LEU A 21 -10.93 -4.18 25.89
N LEU A 22 -11.62 -3.13 25.42
CA LEU A 22 -11.61 -2.72 24.01
C LEU A 22 -10.20 -2.30 23.56
N ALA A 23 -9.51 -1.49 24.36
CA ALA A 23 -8.14 -1.07 24.06
C ALA A 23 -7.19 -2.28 23.96
N GLY A 24 -7.32 -3.26 24.86
CA GLY A 24 -6.56 -4.51 24.81
C GLY A 24 -6.86 -5.33 23.55
N LEU A 25 -8.13 -5.45 23.18
CA LEU A 25 -8.57 -6.17 21.98
C LEU A 25 -8.04 -5.52 20.69
N ILE A 26 -8.13 -4.19 20.59
CA ILE A 26 -7.60 -3.43 19.45
C ILE A 26 -6.08 -3.58 19.39
N GLY A 27 -5.38 -3.44 20.52
CA GLY A 27 -3.94 -3.63 20.58
C GLY A 27 -3.50 -5.04 20.19
N TYR A 28 -4.27 -6.06 20.58
CA TYR A 28 -4.00 -7.46 20.21
C TYR A 28 -4.16 -7.72 18.71
N VAL A 29 -5.25 -7.22 18.10
CA VAL A 29 -5.47 -7.34 16.65
C VAL A 29 -4.37 -6.61 15.88
N LEU A 30 -4.01 -5.40 16.32
CA LEU A 30 -2.94 -4.63 15.70
C LEU A 30 -1.60 -5.38 15.79
N TYR A 31 -1.28 -5.97 16.95
CA TYR A 31 -0.05 -6.74 17.14
C TYR A 31 0.01 -8.00 16.27
N ALA A 32 -1.11 -8.73 16.13
CA ALA A 32 -1.19 -9.92 15.30
C ALA A 32 -0.93 -9.61 13.82
N GLU A 33 -1.47 -8.49 13.32
CA GLU A 33 -1.28 -8.05 11.92
C GLU A 33 0.07 -7.36 11.68
N TRP A 34 0.68 -6.78 12.73
CA TRP A 34 1.97 -6.10 12.62
C TRP A 34 3.10 -7.06 12.21
N GLY A 35 3.05 -8.30 12.71
CA GLY A 35 4.07 -9.31 12.42
C GLY A 35 4.07 -9.80 10.98
N SER A 36 2.90 -9.91 10.32
CA SER A 36 2.79 -10.43 8.96
C SER A 36 3.21 -9.39 7.91
N GLN A 37 2.80 -8.14 8.08
CA GLN A 37 3.01 -7.10 7.07
C GLN A 37 4.38 -6.40 7.21
N ILE A 38 4.87 -6.18 8.44
CA ILE A 38 6.17 -5.52 8.64
C ILE A 38 7.33 -6.49 8.40
N MET A 39 7.23 -7.77 8.79
CA MET A 39 8.30 -8.73 8.50
C MET A 39 8.44 -8.99 7.00
N ALA A 40 7.33 -9.03 6.24
CA ALA A 40 7.41 -9.11 4.77
C ALA A 40 8.15 -7.90 4.17
N THR A 41 7.89 -6.69 4.69
CA THR A 41 8.55 -5.45 4.24
C THR A 41 10.03 -5.39 4.65
N VAL A 42 10.38 -5.84 5.86
CA VAL A 42 11.76 -5.85 6.40
C VAL A 42 12.61 -6.96 5.79
N GLN A 43 12.02 -8.08 5.39
CA GLN A 43 12.71 -9.16 4.68
C GLN A 43 12.86 -8.89 3.17
N GLY A 44 12.40 -7.73 2.69
CA GLY A 44 12.55 -7.32 1.29
C GLY A 44 11.64 -8.09 0.33
N GLU A 45 10.61 -8.76 0.82
CA GLU A 45 9.59 -9.35 -0.04
C GLU A 45 8.65 -8.24 -0.55
N PRO A 46 8.51 -8.07 -1.87
CA PRO A 46 7.58 -7.09 -2.41
C PRO A 46 6.15 -7.52 -2.07
N ILE A 47 5.43 -6.66 -1.33
CA ILE A 47 3.99 -6.83 -1.12
C ILE A 47 3.31 -6.78 -2.49
N SER A 48 3.01 -7.95 -3.06
CA SER A 48 2.37 -8.07 -4.36
C SER A 48 0.87 -7.83 -4.20
N LEU A 49 0.46 -6.56 -4.26
CA LEU A 49 -0.95 -6.16 -4.24
C LEU A 49 -1.66 -6.33 -5.61
N VAL A 50 -1.08 -7.06 -6.56
CA VAL A 50 -1.71 -7.32 -7.86
C VAL A 50 -1.39 -8.74 -8.33
N ALA A 51 -2.26 -9.68 -7.97
CA ALA A 51 -2.36 -10.95 -8.70
C ALA A 51 -3.53 -10.82 -9.68
N ASP A 52 -3.26 -10.49 -10.94
CA ASP A 52 -4.16 -10.87 -12.02
C ASP A 52 -3.42 -10.98 -13.36
N LYS A 53 -3.32 -12.23 -13.85
CA LYS A 53 -3.06 -12.68 -15.21
C LYS A 53 -1.95 -11.94 -15.99
N ALA A 54 -0.75 -12.53 -16.00
CA ALA A 54 0.12 -12.42 -17.16
C ALA A 54 -0.40 -13.38 -18.25
N PRO A 55 -0.93 -12.92 -19.39
CA PRO A 55 -1.10 -13.79 -20.54
C PRO A 55 0.30 -14.14 -21.07
N ALA A 56 0.49 -15.43 -21.29
CA ALA A 56 1.72 -16.00 -21.81
C ALA A 56 1.98 -15.54 -23.26
N ASN A 57 3.26 -15.37 -23.57
CA ASN A 57 3.86 -15.41 -24.91
C ASN A 57 3.45 -14.32 -25.91
N GLU A 58 4.12 -13.17 -25.82
CA GLU A 58 4.41 -12.27 -26.96
C GLU A 58 5.61 -11.38 -26.56
N ALA A 59 6.79 -11.97 -26.33
CA ALA A 59 7.88 -11.32 -25.59
C ALA A 59 8.46 -10.03 -26.22
N ALA A 60 8.27 -9.79 -27.52
CA ALA A 60 8.67 -8.52 -28.16
C ALA A 60 7.55 -7.45 -28.15
N PRO A 61 6.30 -7.73 -28.59
CA PRO A 61 5.21 -6.77 -28.50
C PRO A 61 4.79 -6.43 -27.06
N ALA A 62 4.90 -7.39 -26.13
CA ALA A 62 4.49 -7.20 -24.74
C ALA A 62 5.46 -6.28 -23.96
N LEU A 63 6.74 -6.29 -24.29
CA LEU A 63 7.72 -5.37 -23.70
C LEU A 63 7.44 -3.94 -24.14
N ASP A 64 7.26 -3.71 -25.44
CA ASP A 64 6.99 -2.37 -25.98
C ASP A 64 5.64 -1.83 -25.48
N ALA A 65 4.61 -2.67 -25.41
CA ALA A 65 3.32 -2.30 -24.83
C ALA A 65 3.43 -1.97 -23.33
N CYS A 66 4.24 -2.73 -22.57
CA CYS A 66 4.50 -2.45 -21.16
C CYS A 66 5.21 -1.11 -20.98
N LEU A 67 6.25 -0.85 -21.79
CA LEU A 67 7.01 0.39 -21.74
C LEU A 67 6.13 1.59 -22.11
N ALA A 68 5.37 1.49 -23.20
CA ALA A 68 4.47 2.54 -23.64
C ALA A 68 3.43 2.90 -22.56
N LYS A 69 2.80 1.89 -21.95
CA LYS A 69 1.83 2.10 -20.88
C LYS A 69 2.47 2.70 -19.64
N ARG A 70 3.51 2.06 -19.09
CA ARG A 70 4.08 2.46 -17.79
C ARG A 70 4.85 3.78 -17.86
N VAL A 71 5.57 4.04 -18.95
CA VAL A 71 6.24 5.33 -19.13
C VAL A 71 5.23 6.44 -19.41
N GLY A 72 4.17 6.15 -20.18
CA GLY A 72 3.05 7.07 -20.39
C GLY A 72 2.33 7.43 -19.09
N ASP A 73 2.07 6.45 -18.22
CA ASP A 73 1.47 6.69 -16.89
C ASP A 73 2.36 7.62 -16.03
N VAL A 74 3.69 7.43 -16.05
CA VAL A 74 4.63 8.29 -15.30
C VAL A 74 4.70 9.71 -15.90
N GLU A 75 4.57 9.85 -17.22
CA GLU A 75 4.48 11.15 -17.88
C GLU A 75 3.17 11.87 -17.55
N ALA A 76 2.05 11.15 -17.50
CA ALA A 76 0.78 11.68 -17.03
C ALA A 76 0.85 12.11 -15.56
N MET A 77 1.45 11.30 -14.68
CA MET A 77 1.64 11.67 -13.27
C MET A 77 2.51 12.93 -13.11
N LYS A 78 3.48 13.14 -14.00
CA LYS A 78 4.27 14.37 -14.04
C LYS A 78 3.44 15.56 -14.52
N SER A 79 2.65 15.41 -15.59
CA SER A 79 1.79 16.50 -16.08
C SER A 79 0.70 16.88 -15.09
N ASP A 80 0.18 15.90 -14.35
CA ASP A 80 -0.85 16.06 -13.34
C ASP A 80 -0.28 16.61 -12.02
N GLY A 81 1.05 16.79 -11.92
CA GLY A 81 1.74 17.32 -10.75
C GLY A 81 1.79 16.36 -9.56
N VAL A 82 1.48 15.08 -9.78
CA VAL A 82 1.55 14.02 -8.75
C VAL A 82 3.00 13.73 -8.37
N ILE A 83 3.94 13.85 -9.33
CA ILE A 83 5.37 13.65 -9.11
C ILE A 83 6.18 14.87 -9.55
N THR A 84 7.27 15.13 -8.84
CA THR A 84 8.21 16.21 -9.17
C THR A 84 9.18 15.80 -10.27
N GLU A 85 9.84 16.77 -10.91
CA GLU A 85 10.88 16.52 -11.93
C GLU A 85 12.01 15.63 -11.39
N ALA A 86 12.40 15.84 -10.13
CA ALA A 86 13.43 15.05 -9.46
C ALA A 86 13.02 13.58 -9.32
N GLN A 87 11.73 13.31 -9.08
CA GLN A 87 11.19 11.95 -8.94
C GLN A 87 10.89 11.28 -10.28
N TYR A 88 10.63 12.06 -11.34
CA TYR A 88 10.30 11.55 -12.67
C TYR A 88 11.38 10.60 -13.22
N ALA A 89 12.66 10.94 -13.05
CA ALA A 89 13.76 10.11 -13.50
C ALA A 89 13.77 8.73 -12.82
N ASP A 90 13.57 8.70 -11.49
CA ASP A 90 13.57 7.47 -10.70
C ASP A 90 12.36 6.58 -11.01
N PHE A 91 11.18 7.18 -11.17
CA PHE A 91 9.96 6.46 -11.54
C PHE A 91 10.04 5.90 -12.96
N LYS A 92 10.57 6.67 -13.92
CA LYS A 92 10.78 6.21 -15.30
C LYS A 92 11.79 5.06 -15.35
N ALA A 93 12.91 5.16 -14.64
CA ALA A 93 13.90 4.10 -14.57
C ALA A 93 13.33 2.82 -13.94
N SER A 94 12.52 2.96 -12.89
CA SER A 94 11.86 1.84 -12.21
C SER A 94 10.83 1.16 -13.11
N ALA A 95 10.03 1.92 -13.85
CA ALA A 95 9.07 1.40 -14.82
C ALA A 95 9.76 0.57 -15.92
N ILE A 96 10.86 1.08 -16.49
CA ILE A 96 11.64 0.37 -17.50
C ILE A 96 12.21 -0.94 -16.95
N ARG A 97 12.80 -0.90 -15.74
CA ARG A 97 13.35 -2.09 -15.08
C ARG A 97 12.27 -3.15 -14.85
N LEU A 98 11.10 -2.76 -14.38
CA LEU A 98 9.99 -3.67 -14.13
C LEU A 98 9.53 -4.35 -15.42
N CYS A 99 9.33 -3.59 -16.50
CA CYS A 99 8.90 -4.15 -17.78
C CYS A 99 9.91 -5.16 -18.35
N ARG A 100 11.22 -4.91 -18.19
CA ARG A 100 12.28 -5.84 -18.61
C ARG A 100 12.35 -7.12 -17.78
N VAL A 101 12.12 -7.03 -16.46
CA VAL A 101 12.05 -8.21 -15.57
C VAL A 101 10.82 -9.06 -15.87
N GLN A 102 9.69 -8.42 -16.16
CA GLN A 102 8.43 -9.11 -16.46
C GLN A 102 8.40 -9.73 -17.86
N ASN A 103 9.16 -9.19 -18.80
CA ASN A 103 9.26 -9.68 -20.18
C ASN A 103 10.72 -10.01 -20.51
N PRO A 104 11.29 -11.08 -19.91
CA PRO A 104 12.64 -11.48 -20.22
C PRO A 104 12.74 -11.92 -21.68
N THR A 105 13.62 -11.27 -22.44
CA THR A 105 13.99 -11.76 -23.78
C THR A 105 14.81 -13.03 -23.58
N ARG A 106 14.21 -14.20 -23.87
CA ARG A 106 14.93 -15.48 -23.88
C ARG A 106 16.07 -15.40 -24.91
N PRO A 107 17.32 -15.78 -24.57
CA PRO A 107 18.40 -15.86 -25.54
C PRO A 107 18.12 -16.93 -26.60
#